data_AF-A0A5C7UWD7-F1
#
_entry.id   AF-A0A5C7UWD7-F1
#
_cell.length_a   1.000
_cell.length_b   1.000
_cell.length_c   1.000
_cell.angle_alpha   90.00
_cell.angle_beta   90.00
_cell.angle_gamma   90.00
#
_symmetry.space_group_name_H-M   'P 1'
#
loop_
_entity.id
_entity.type
_entity.pdbx_description
1 polymer ?
#
loop_
_entity_poly.entity_id
_entity_poly.type
_entity_poly.pdbx_seq_one_letter_code
_entity_poly.pdbx_strand_id
1 'polypeptide(L)' 'MSHPTPYAARRARVAAQLGPDAIALIPTAPARPRNRDSDHPYRHDSYFYYLTGFTEPDAWLVLT' A
#
# COMPACT_ATOMS: atom_id res chain seq x y z
N MET A 1 -4.62 -25.07 3.58
CA MET A 1 -4.77 -24.29 4.82
C MET A 1 -4.45 -22.84 4.51
N SER A 2 -5.41 -21.93 4.62
CA SER A 2 -5.17 -20.50 4.40
C SER A 2 -4.30 -19.97 5.56
N HIS A 3 -3.06 -19.57 5.27
CA HIS A 3 -2.25 -18.88 6.28
C HIS A 3 -2.92 -17.55 6.62
N PRO A 4 -3.13 -17.21 7.90
CA PRO A 4 -3.64 -15.90 8.26
C PRO A 4 -2.61 -14.84 7.84
N THR A 5 -3.00 -13.97 6.91
CA THR A 5 -2.12 -12.88 6.47
C THR A 5 -2.06 -11.79 7.55
N PRO A 6 -0.89 -11.18 7.81
CA PRO A 6 -0.72 -10.21 8.90
C PRO A 6 -1.37 -8.84 8.62
N TYR A 7 -1.85 -8.61 7.39
CA TYR A 7 -2.23 -7.29 6.88
C TYR A 7 -3.41 -6.66 7.62
N ALA A 8 -4.44 -7.44 7.94
CA ALA A 8 -5.62 -6.92 8.66
C ALA A 8 -5.25 -6.37 10.05
N ALA A 9 -4.45 -7.11 10.81
CA ALA A 9 -3.98 -6.69 12.13
C ALA A 9 -3.09 -5.43 12.06
N ARG A 10 -2.27 -5.30 11.01
CA ARG A 10 -1.45 -4.10 10.78
C ARG A 10 -2.30 -2.87 10.46
N ARG A 11 -3.30 -3.01 9.56
CA ARG A 11 -4.23 -1.92 9.24
C ARG A 11 -5.03 -1.46 10.46
N ALA A 12 -5.50 -2.40 11.29
CA ALA A 12 -6.22 -2.07 12.52
C ALA A 12 -5.36 -1.23 13.49
N ARG A 13 -4.06 -1.54 13.62
CA ARG A 13 -3.13 -0.75 14.45
C ARG A 13 -2.89 0.66 13.92
N VAL A 14 -2.90 0.84 12.60
CA VAL A 14 -2.78 2.18 11.98
C VAL A 14 -4.08 2.96 12.15
N ALA A 15 -5.23 2.34 11.87
CA ALA A 15 -6.54 2.96 12.04
C ALA A 15 -6.78 3.40 13.49
N ALA A 16 -6.38 2.61 14.49
CA ALA A 16 -6.48 2.98 15.90
C ALA A 16 -5.66 4.23 16.30
N GLN A 17 -4.72 4.67 15.46
CA GLN A 17 -3.94 5.90 15.67
C GLN A 17 -4.53 7.10 14.88
N LEU A 18 -5.46 6.86 13.97
CA LEU A 18 -6.23 7.91 13.32
C LEU A 18 -7.20 8.45 14.37
N GLY A 19 -7.09 9.74 14.69
CA GLY A 19 -8.02 10.39 15.60
C GLY A 19 -9.47 10.31 15.10
N PRO A 20 -10.46 10.75 15.89
CA PRO A 20 -11.84 10.83 15.43
C PRO A 20 -11.93 11.65 14.13
N ASP A 21 -12.77 11.19 13.21
CA ASP A 21 -13.04 11.83 11.90
C ASP A 21 -11.80 11.99 10.99
N ALA A 22 -10.81 11.11 11.11
CA ALA A 22 -9.62 11.10 10.25
C ALA A 22 -9.66 9.98 9.19
N ILE A 23 -9.00 10.23 8.05
CA ILE A 23 -8.83 9.25 6.96
C ILE A 23 -7.36 9.24 6.57
N ALA A 24 -6.76 8.05 6.46
CA ALA A 24 -5.45 7.89 5.85
C ALA A 24 -5.60 7.39 4.40
N LEU A 25 -4.91 8.08 3.49
CA LEU A 25 -4.81 7.72 2.07
C LEU A 25 -3.36 7.35 1.76
N ILE A 26 -3.11 6.09 1.45
CA ILE A 26 -1.77 5.60 1.11
C ILE A 26 -1.78 5.12 -0.35
N PRO A 27 -1.12 5.83 -1.28
CA PRO A 27 -1.01 5.40 -2.67
C PRO A 27 0.09 4.33 -2.84
N THR A 28 -0.01 3.56 -3.92
CA THR A 28 1.11 2.77 -4.44
C THR A 28 2.23 3.68 -4.95
N ALA A 29 3.46 3.15 -4.99
CA ALA A 29 4.54 3.84 -5.71
C ALA A 29 4.17 3.99 -7.19
N PRO A 30 4.50 5.11 -7.83
CA PRO A 30 4.34 5.27 -9.28
C PRO A 30 5.38 4.45 -10.05
N ALA A 31 5.03 4.01 -11.25
CA ALA A 31 6.01 3.50 -12.21
C ALA A 31 7.05 4.58 -12.56
N ARG A 32 8.27 4.15 -12.87
CA ARG A 32 9.40 5.05 -13.16
C ARG A 32 9.91 4.82 -14.57
N PRO A 33 9.84 5.82 -15.47
CA PRO A 33 10.41 5.70 -16.80
C PRO A 33 11.92 5.57 -16.69
N ARG A 34 12.48 4.64 -17.48
CA ARG A 34 13.93 4.49 -17.63
C ARG A 34 14.43 5.26 -18.84
N ASN A 35 13.68 5.20 -19.94
CA ASN A 35 13.92 5.94 -21.18
C ASN A 35 12.56 6.22 -21.86
N ARG A 36 12.57 6.56 -23.16
CA ARG A 36 11.36 6.96 -23.89
C ARG A 36 10.28 5.87 -23.97
N ASP A 37 10.67 4.62 -24.13
CA ASP A 37 9.77 3.50 -24.47
C ASP A 37 9.81 2.37 -23.43
N SER A 38 10.61 2.52 -22.37
CA SER A 38 10.83 1.49 -21.35
C SER A 38 10.77 2.07 -19.94
N ASP A 39 10.17 1.31 -19.04
CA ASP A 39 10.14 1.56 -17.61
C ASP A 39 11.19 0.75 -16.85
N HIS A 40 11.54 1.20 -15.65
CA HIS A 40 12.18 0.34 -14.67
C HIS A 40 11.21 -0.73 -14.18
N PRO A 41 11.69 -1.92 -13.76
CA PRO A 41 10.85 -2.90 -13.09
C PRO A 41 10.09 -2.26 -11.92
N TYR A 42 8.78 -2.51 -11.86
CA TYR A 42 7.95 -1.92 -10.84
C TYR A 42 8.39 -2.36 -9.44
N ARG A 43 8.50 -1.38 -8.54
CA ARG A 43 8.77 -1.59 -7.13
C ARG A 43 7.68 -0.91 -6.33
N HIS A 44 6.90 -1.71 -5.60
CA HIS A 44 5.89 -1.22 -4.68
C HIS A 44 6.50 -0.39 -3.54
N ASP A 45 5.69 0.52 -3.00
CA ASP A 45 6.05 1.26 -1.78
C ASP A 45 6.06 0.31 -0.57
N SER A 46 7.08 0.42 0.28
CA SER A 46 7.27 -0.49 1.41
C SER A 46 6.14 -0.37 2.45
N TYR A 47 5.62 0.83 2.69
CA TYR A 47 4.55 1.04 3.66
C TYR A 47 3.22 0.52 3.13
N PHE A 48 2.91 0.82 1.86
CA PHE A 48 1.73 0.28 1.19
C PHE A 48 1.75 -1.26 1.22
N TYR A 49 2.84 -1.88 0.77
CA TYR A 49 2.98 -3.33 0.74
C TYR A 49 2.94 -3.95 2.14
N TYR A 50 3.54 -3.30 3.15
CA TYR A 50 3.50 -3.78 4.53
C TYR A 50 2.04 -3.89 5.05
N LEU A 51 1.15 -3.01 4.59
CA LEU A 51 -0.25 -2.95 5.02
C LEU A 51 -1.22 -3.76 4.14
N THR A 52 -0.85 -4.08 2.91
CA THR A 52 -1.77 -4.70 1.93
C THR A 52 -1.27 -6.02 1.34
N GLY A 53 0.05 -6.20 1.19
CA GLY A 53 0.63 -7.27 0.39
C GLY A 53 0.42 -7.10 -1.13
N PHE A 54 -0.13 -5.97 -1.56
CA PHE A 54 -0.46 -5.70 -2.96
C PHE A 54 0.73 -5.07 -3.69
N THR A 55 1.00 -5.54 -4.91
CA THR A 55 2.25 -5.28 -5.64
C THR A 55 2.07 -4.69 -7.02
N GLU A 56 0.86 -4.32 -7.42
CA GLU A 56 0.59 -3.66 -8.69
C GLU A 56 0.54 -2.13 -8.51
N PRO A 57 0.86 -1.34 -9.55
CA PRO A 57 0.76 0.12 -9.50
C PRO A 57 -0.70 0.62 -9.50
N ASP A 58 -0.85 1.95 -9.42
CA ASP A 58 -2.13 2.67 -9.61
C ASP A 58 -3.26 2.28 -8.64
N ALA A 59 -2.91 1.94 -7.40
CA ALA A 59 -3.86 1.61 -6.36
C ALA A 59 -3.73 2.50 -5.12
N TRP A 60 -4.79 2.49 -4.31
CA TRP A 60 -4.88 3.25 -3.07
C TRP A 60 -5.39 2.37 -1.94
N LEU A 61 -4.79 2.52 -0.76
CA LEU A 61 -5.32 2.03 0.49
C LEU A 61 -5.98 3.20 1.21
N VAL A 62 -7.24 3.00 1.60
CA VAL A 62 -8.01 3.95 2.41
C VAL A 62 -8.26 3.31 3.78
N LEU A 63 -7.90 4.02 4.85
CA LEU A 63 -8.19 3.62 6.23
C LEU A 63 -9.03 4.70 6.91
N THR A 64 -10.00 4.24 7.70
CA THR A 64 -10.94 5.02 8.52
C THR A 64 -10.93 4.47 9.94
#